data_AF-A0A942J6K6-F1
#
_entry.id   AF-A0A942J6K6-F1
#
_cell.length_a   1.000
_cell.length_b   1.000
_cell.length_c   1.000
_cell.angle_alpha   90.00
_cell.angle_beta   90.00
_cell.angle_gamma   90.00
#
_symmetry.space_group_name_H-M   'P 1'
#
loop_
_entity.id
_entity.type
_entity.pdbx_description
1 polymer ?
#
loop_
_entity_poly.entity_id
_entity_poly.type
_entity_poly.pdbx_seq_one_letter_code
_entity_poly.pdbx_strand_id
1 'polypeptide(L)'
;MLAALEQAQPTTADLESRRSRLKTLITLGKERGYLTYAEINDHLPDDIVDAEQIESIISTFNDMGIQVFDQAPAPEEILLAEQAAAPVDAAEAEEEAEQALSSVDAEFGRTTDPVRMYMREMGTVELLTREGEIEIAKRIEEGLKHMVLAISACPTTIAEILAMADKVDCEEMRIDELIDGLIGPDASAEDIKA
;
A
#
# COMPACT_ATOMS: atom_id res chain seq x y z
N MET A 1 0.56 3.94 28.29
CA MET A 1 -0.81 3.41 28.13
C MET A 1 -1.59 4.39 27.27
N LEU A 2 -1.34 4.33 25.96
CA LEU A 2 -2.06 5.05 24.91
C LEU A 2 -2.28 4.00 23.83
N ALA A 3 -3.55 3.77 23.54
CA ALA A 3 -4.04 2.62 22.78
C ALA A 3 -3.39 2.55 21.40
N ALA A 4 -2.71 1.44 21.15
CA ALA A 4 -2.29 1.05 19.82
C ALA A 4 -3.55 0.83 18.98
N LEU A 5 -3.69 1.59 17.90
CA LEU A 5 -4.61 1.28 16.82
C LEU A 5 -4.04 0.04 16.11
N GLU A 6 -4.49 -1.10 16.59
CA GLU A 6 -4.26 -2.42 16.02
C GLU A 6 -4.98 -2.48 14.68
N GLN A 7 -4.27 -2.15 13.59
CA GLN A 7 -4.74 -2.49 12.25
C GLN A 7 -4.66 -4.01 12.12
N ALA A 8 -5.80 -4.66 12.34
CA ALA A 8 -5.96 -6.09 12.13
C ALA A 8 -5.63 -6.40 10.66
N GLN A 9 -4.51 -7.09 10.42
CA GLN A 9 -4.40 -7.92 9.23
C GLN A 9 -5.61 -8.87 9.27
N PRO A 10 -6.36 -9.06 8.17
CA PRO A 10 -7.44 -10.04 8.18
C PRO A 10 -6.82 -11.39 8.53
N THR A 11 -7.15 -11.91 9.70
CA THR A 11 -6.70 -13.24 10.12
C THR A 11 -7.21 -14.25 9.11
N THR A 12 -6.51 -15.38 8.92
CA THR A 12 -6.95 -16.43 7.99
C THR A 12 -8.38 -16.91 8.26
N ALA A 13 -8.81 -16.83 9.51
CA ALA A 13 -10.19 -17.11 9.95
C ALA A 13 -11.22 -16.10 9.42
N ASP A 14 -10.82 -14.84 9.26
CA ASP A 14 -11.69 -13.77 8.77
C ASP A 14 -11.93 -13.86 7.26
N LEU A 15 -10.90 -14.27 6.51
CA LEU A 15 -11.01 -14.60 5.07
C LEU A 15 -11.96 -15.78 4.83
N GLU A 16 -11.90 -16.81 5.68
CA GLU A 16 -12.74 -18.01 5.56
C GLU A 16 -14.22 -17.73 5.90
N SER A 17 -14.45 -16.93 6.95
CA SER A 17 -15.78 -16.38 7.29
C SER A 17 -16.34 -15.54 6.15
N ARG A 18 -15.53 -14.65 5.56
CA ARG A 18 -15.91 -13.81 4.42
C ARG A 18 -16.28 -14.65 3.20
N ARG A 19 -15.48 -15.68 2.87
CA ARG A 19 -15.74 -16.60 1.77
C ARG A 19 -17.06 -17.35 1.93
N SER A 20 -17.37 -17.79 3.15
CA SER A 20 -18.64 -18.46 3.47
C SER A 20 -19.86 -17.54 3.25
N ARG A 21 -19.76 -16.27 3.65
CA ARG A 21 -20.84 -15.28 3.47
C ARG A 21 -21.06 -14.93 1.99
N LEU A 22 -19.99 -14.70 1.23
CA LEU A 22 -20.09 -14.48 -0.21
C LEU A 22 -20.69 -15.69 -0.94
N LYS A 23 -20.30 -16.93 -0.58
CA LYS A 23 -20.92 -18.14 -1.15
C LYS A 23 -22.42 -18.17 -0.87
N THR A 24 -22.83 -17.83 0.35
CA THR A 24 -24.24 -17.76 0.75
C THR A 24 -25.03 -16.74 -0.07
N LEU A 25 -24.46 -15.54 -0.30
CA LEU A 25 -25.06 -14.51 -1.14
C LEU A 25 -25.22 -14.97 -2.60
N ILE A 26 -24.21 -15.63 -3.18
CA ILE A 26 -24.28 -16.14 -4.56
C ILE A 26 -25.39 -17.19 -4.68
N THR A 27 -25.49 -18.12 -3.73
CA THR A 27 -26.58 -19.11 -3.73
C THR A 27 -27.96 -18.46 -3.65
N LEU A 28 -28.13 -17.46 -2.77
CA LEU A 28 -29.39 -16.73 -2.61
C LEU A 28 -29.76 -15.94 -3.87
N GLY A 29 -28.77 -15.28 -4.49
CA GLY A 29 -28.93 -14.50 -5.70
C GLY A 29 -29.24 -15.36 -6.92
N LYS A 30 -28.61 -16.53 -7.06
CA LYS A 30 -28.93 -17.48 -8.15
C LYS A 30 -30.30 -18.13 -7.98
N GLU A 31 -30.74 -18.42 -6.75
CA GLU A 31 -32.09 -18.94 -6.49
C GLU A 31 -33.21 -17.94 -6.82
N ARG A 32 -32.99 -16.66 -6.48
CA ARG A 32 -34.00 -15.60 -6.65
C ARG A 32 -33.89 -14.84 -7.96
N GLY A 33 -32.74 -14.89 -8.62
CA GLY A 33 -32.40 -14.06 -9.78
C GLY A 33 -32.07 -12.59 -9.43
N TYR A 34 -32.16 -12.20 -8.15
CA TYR A 34 -31.86 -10.86 -7.70
C TYR A 34 -31.33 -10.81 -6.25
N LEU A 35 -30.63 -9.72 -5.93
CA LEU A 35 -30.17 -9.35 -4.59
C LEU A 35 -30.49 -7.87 -4.33
N THR A 36 -30.64 -7.50 -3.07
CA THR A 36 -30.78 -6.08 -2.68
C THR A 36 -29.49 -5.49 -2.12
N TYR A 37 -29.30 -4.18 -2.25
CA TYR A 37 -28.17 -3.47 -1.63
C TYR A 37 -28.11 -3.69 -0.10
N ALA A 38 -29.27 -3.79 0.55
CA ALA A 38 -29.35 -4.08 1.98
C ALA A 38 -28.83 -5.49 2.31
N GLU A 39 -29.24 -6.51 1.54
CA GLU A 39 -28.75 -7.89 1.73
C GLU A 39 -27.24 -8.00 1.49
N ILE A 40 -26.70 -7.30 0.50
CA ILE A 40 -25.25 -7.27 0.25
C ILE A 40 -24.52 -6.63 1.44
N ASN A 41 -25.01 -5.51 1.94
CA ASN A 41 -24.40 -4.78 3.07
C ASN A 41 -24.49 -5.58 4.39
N ASP A 42 -25.63 -6.23 4.66
CA ASP A 42 -25.83 -7.03 5.87
C ASP A 42 -24.92 -8.28 5.93
N HIS A 43 -24.53 -8.81 4.77
CA HIS A 43 -23.69 -10.00 4.66
C HIS A 43 -22.19 -9.66 4.49
N LEU A 44 -21.83 -8.42 4.18
CA LEU A 44 -20.46 -7.95 4.14
C LEU A 44 -20.01 -7.39 5.51
N PRO A 45 -18.79 -7.71 5.99
CA PRO A 45 -18.26 -7.09 7.21
C PRO A 45 -18.02 -5.58 7.06
N ASP A 46 -18.11 -4.86 8.18
CA ASP A 46 -17.90 -3.40 8.31
C ASP A 46 -16.50 -2.91 7.88
N ASP A 47 -15.57 -3.80 7.53
CA ASP A 47 -14.25 -3.43 7.01
C ASP A 47 -14.26 -3.15 5.49
N ILE A 48 -15.38 -3.42 4.79
CA ILE A 48 -15.56 -3.30 3.33
C ILE A 48 -16.51 -2.15 2.98
N VAL A 49 -16.53 -1.09 3.80
CA VAL A 49 -17.41 0.08 3.57
C VAL A 49 -16.95 0.96 2.40
N ASP A 50 -15.97 0.52 1.62
CA ASP A 50 -15.49 1.29 0.47
C ASP A 50 -16.47 1.13 -0.69
N ALA A 51 -17.04 2.24 -1.14
CA ALA A 51 -18.03 2.26 -2.22
C ALA A 51 -17.48 1.61 -3.50
N GLU A 52 -16.18 1.75 -3.77
CA GLU A 52 -15.51 1.12 -4.92
C GLU A 52 -15.51 -0.41 -4.83
N GLN A 53 -15.31 -0.98 -3.64
CA GLN A 53 -15.31 -2.44 -3.44
C GLN A 53 -16.73 -3.00 -3.59
N ILE A 54 -17.73 -2.27 -3.09
CA ILE A 54 -19.14 -2.62 -3.26
C ILE A 54 -19.52 -2.58 -4.75
N GLU A 55 -19.09 -1.57 -5.49
CA GLU A 55 -19.32 -1.50 -6.95
C GLU A 55 -18.67 -2.66 -7.71
N SER A 56 -17.43 -3.05 -7.34
CA SER A 56 -16.75 -4.22 -7.92
C SER A 56 -17.55 -5.50 -7.69
N ILE A 57 -18.05 -5.71 -6.46
CA ILE A 57 -18.89 -6.86 -6.11
C ILE A 57 -20.19 -6.86 -6.91
N ILE A 58 -20.83 -5.70 -7.08
CA ILE A 58 -22.06 -5.58 -7.88
C ILE A 58 -21.80 -5.89 -9.34
N SER A 59 -20.67 -5.46 -9.90
CA SER A 59 -20.25 -5.85 -11.25
C SER A 59 -20.14 -7.37 -11.37
N THR A 60 -19.47 -8.03 -10.40
CA THR A 60 -19.32 -9.49 -10.43
C THR A 60 -20.66 -10.23 -10.31
N PHE A 61 -21.62 -9.71 -9.53
CA PHE A 61 -22.96 -10.30 -9.45
C PHE A 61 -23.73 -10.16 -10.77
N ASN A 62 -23.64 -9.01 -11.43
CA ASN A 62 -24.27 -8.81 -12.74
C ASN A 62 -23.67 -9.72 -13.82
N ASP A 63 -22.35 -9.96 -13.80
CA ASP A 63 -21.69 -10.89 -14.72
C ASP A 63 -22.19 -12.34 -14.54
N MET A 64 -22.62 -12.70 -13.33
CA MET A 64 -23.24 -14.00 -13.01
C MET A 64 -24.76 -14.04 -13.28
N GLY A 65 -25.34 -12.98 -13.85
CA GLY A 65 -26.77 -12.90 -14.15
C GLY A 65 -27.66 -12.63 -12.93
N ILE A 66 -27.09 -12.18 -11.80
CA ILE A 66 -27.82 -11.78 -10.60
C ILE A 66 -28.01 -10.26 -10.62
N GLN A 67 -29.25 -9.79 -10.69
CA GLN A 67 -29.54 -8.36 -10.71
C GLN A 67 -29.54 -7.76 -9.30
N VAL A 68 -28.90 -6.62 -9.12
CA VAL A 68 -28.88 -5.91 -7.83
C VAL A 68 -29.86 -4.73 -7.86
N PHE A 69 -30.78 -4.69 -6.90
CA PHE A 69 -31.78 -3.62 -6.76
C PHE A 69 -31.67 -2.86 -5.43
N ASP A 70 -32.10 -1.60 -5.40
CA ASP A 70 -32.19 -0.81 -4.16
C ASP A 70 -33.33 -1.30 -3.24
N GLN A 71 -34.44 -1.77 -3.83
CA GLN A 71 -35.56 -2.37 -3.12
C GLN A 71 -36.00 -3.63 -3.86
N ALA A 72 -36.50 -4.62 -3.11
CA ALA A 72 -36.99 -5.86 -3.69
C ALA A 72 -38.08 -5.58 -4.74
N PRO A 73 -37.89 -6.01 -6.01
CA PRO A 73 -38.85 -5.75 -7.08
C PRO A 73 -40.19 -6.45 -6.79
N ALA A 74 -41.28 -5.88 -7.30
CA ALA A 74 -42.59 -6.49 -7.20
C ALA A 74 -42.61 -7.83 -7.97
N PRO A 75 -43.38 -8.85 -7.53
CA PRO A 75 -43.42 -10.16 -8.19
C PRO A 75 -43.81 -10.09 -9.67
N GLU A 76 -44.50 -9.01 -10.07
CA GLU A 76 -44.90 -8.73 -11.45
C GLU A 76 -43.74 -8.27 -12.35
N GLU A 77 -42.70 -7.65 -11.78
CA GLU A 77 -41.50 -7.18 -12.50
C GLU A 77 -40.48 -8.32 -12.72
N ILE A 78 -40.44 -9.27 -11.78
CA ILE A 78 -39.58 -10.47 -11.83
C ILE A 78 -39.96 -11.36 -13.03
N LEU A 79 -41.27 -11.54 -13.26
CA LEU A 79 -41.82 -12.33 -14.37
C LEU A 79 -41.46 -11.76 -15.76
N LEU A 80 -41.17 -10.47 -15.86
CA LEU A 80 -40.77 -9.82 -17.11
C LEU A 80 -39.27 -9.98 -17.39
N ALA A 81 -38.46 -10.13 -16.34
CA ALA A 81 -37.02 -10.39 -16.42
C ALA A 81 -36.69 -11.88 -16.66
N GLU A 82 -37.61 -12.79 -16.32
CA GLU A 82 -37.49 -14.26 -16.49
C GLU A 82 -37.32 -14.74 -17.95
N GLN A 83 -37.40 -13.87 -18.95
CA GLN A 83 -37.21 -14.24 -20.36
C GLN A 83 -35.73 -14.36 -20.79
N ALA A 84 -34.75 -14.14 -19.91
CA ALA A 84 -33.33 -14.18 -20.28
C ALA A 84 -32.44 -15.17 -19.48
N ALA A 85 -32.94 -15.77 -18.39
CA ALA A 85 -32.13 -16.69 -17.58
C ALA A 85 -32.52 -18.15 -17.86
N ALA A 86 -31.65 -18.88 -18.56
CA ALA A 86 -31.76 -20.33 -18.66
C ALA A 86 -31.50 -20.96 -17.27
N PRO A 87 -32.15 -22.09 -16.92
CA PRO A 87 -31.81 -22.81 -15.69
C PRO A 87 -30.37 -23.30 -15.79
N VAL A 88 -29.46 -22.65 -15.06
CA VAL A 88 -28.08 -23.07 -14.94
C VAL A 88 -28.04 -24.27 -13.99
N ASP A 89 -27.32 -25.33 -14.37
CA ASP A 89 -27.15 -26.50 -13.50
C ASP A 89 -26.47 -26.07 -12.19
N ALA A 90 -26.93 -26.61 -11.05
CA ALA A 90 -26.40 -26.26 -9.73
C ALA A 90 -24.89 -26.55 -9.62
N ALA A 91 -24.39 -27.53 -10.38
CA ALA A 91 -22.98 -27.86 -10.46
C ALA A 91 -22.14 -26.82 -11.23
N GLU A 92 -22.64 -26.34 -12.38
CA GLU A 92 -21.99 -25.24 -13.13
C GLU A 92 -22.04 -23.94 -12.33
N ALA A 93 -23.15 -23.73 -11.60
CA ALA A 93 -23.32 -22.54 -10.78
C ALA A 93 -22.34 -22.46 -9.60
N GLU A 94 -21.98 -23.59 -8.99
CA GLU A 94 -20.96 -23.66 -7.93
C GLU A 94 -19.53 -23.47 -8.48
N GLU A 95 -19.22 -24.01 -9.66
CA GLU A 95 -17.90 -23.86 -10.26
C GLU A 95 -17.63 -22.40 -10.67
N GLU A 96 -18.62 -21.72 -11.28
CA GLU A 96 -18.55 -20.29 -11.58
C GLU A 96 -18.46 -19.44 -10.30
N ALA A 97 -19.18 -19.82 -9.24
CA ALA A 97 -19.12 -19.13 -7.96
C ALA A 97 -17.73 -19.25 -7.31
N GLU A 98 -17.07 -20.42 -7.40
CA GLU A 98 -15.71 -20.60 -6.91
C GLU A 98 -14.68 -19.81 -7.71
N GLN A 99 -14.86 -19.72 -9.04
CA GLN A 99 -14.00 -18.88 -9.89
C GLN A 99 -14.19 -17.39 -9.59
N ALA A 100 -15.43 -16.92 -9.43
CA ALA A 100 -15.74 -15.54 -9.09
C ALA A 100 -15.25 -15.17 -7.68
N LEU A 101 -15.37 -16.08 -6.71
CA LEU A 101 -14.78 -15.89 -5.38
C LEU A 101 -13.26 -15.70 -5.48
N SER A 102 -12.59 -16.42 -6.38
CA SER A 102 -11.14 -16.29 -6.57
C SER A 102 -10.73 -14.98 -7.26
N SER A 103 -11.55 -14.44 -8.17
CA SER A 103 -11.31 -13.14 -8.82
C SER A 103 -11.59 -11.98 -7.88
N VAL A 104 -12.68 -12.06 -7.12
CA VAL A 104 -13.04 -11.05 -6.11
C VAL A 104 -11.98 -11.01 -5.01
N ASP A 105 -11.49 -12.15 -4.52
CA ASP A 105 -10.42 -12.17 -3.50
C ASP A 105 -9.08 -11.58 -4.02
N ALA A 106 -8.83 -11.64 -5.33
CA ALA A 106 -7.68 -11.01 -5.98
C ALA A 106 -7.84 -9.50 -6.23
N GLU A 107 -9.07 -9.02 -6.37
CA GLU A 107 -9.41 -7.59 -6.42
C GLU A 107 -9.54 -6.97 -5.02
N PHE A 108 -9.85 -7.79 -4.02
CA PHE A 108 -9.91 -7.38 -2.63
C PHE A 108 -8.53 -6.91 -2.13
N GLY A 109 -8.42 -5.60 -1.91
CA GLY A 109 -7.20 -4.94 -1.43
C GLY A 109 -6.41 -4.21 -2.51
N ARG A 110 -6.84 -4.25 -3.78
CA ARG A 110 -6.40 -3.29 -4.81
C ARG A 110 -7.29 -2.06 -4.74
N THR A 111 -6.91 -1.11 -3.91
CA THR A 111 -7.48 0.24 -3.98
C THR A 111 -6.85 1.00 -5.14
N THR A 112 -7.66 1.74 -5.89
CA THR A 112 -7.20 2.70 -6.90
C THR A 112 -6.87 4.07 -6.29
N ASP A 113 -7.12 4.27 -4.99
CA ASP A 113 -6.84 5.52 -4.29
C ASP A 113 -5.33 5.70 -4.04
N PRO A 114 -4.70 6.76 -4.59
CA PRO A 114 -3.26 6.99 -4.45
C PRO A 114 -2.80 7.23 -3.02
N VAL A 115 -3.66 7.80 -2.16
CA VAL A 115 -3.35 8.07 -0.76
C VAL A 115 -3.35 6.77 0.02
N ARG A 116 -4.33 5.89 -0.23
CA ARG A 116 -4.43 4.57 0.39
C ARG A 116 -3.31 3.64 -0.09
N MET A 117 -2.91 3.75 -1.36
CA MET A 117 -1.69 3.10 -1.88
C MET A 117 -0.46 3.54 -1.07
N TYR A 118 -0.26 4.84 -0.89
CA TYR A 118 0.86 5.37 -0.10
C TYR A 118 0.82 4.92 1.36
N MET A 119 -0.33 5.01 2.03
CA MET A 119 -0.45 4.62 3.45
C MET A 119 -0.19 3.13 3.65
N ARG A 120 -0.64 2.29 2.72
CA ARG A 120 -0.34 0.86 2.73
C ARG A 120 1.15 0.61 2.58
N GLU A 121 1.79 1.25 1.60
CA GLU A 121 3.22 1.07 1.33
C GLU A 121 4.08 1.62 2.47
N MET A 122 3.77 2.81 2.99
CA MET A 122 4.44 3.41 4.14
C MET A 122 4.26 2.57 5.42
N GLY A 123 3.09 1.94 5.60
CA GLY A 123 2.81 1.06 6.74
C GLY A 123 3.50 -0.31 6.69
N THR A 124 4.09 -0.70 5.56
CA THR A 124 4.90 -1.94 5.48
C THR A 124 6.25 -1.80 6.18
N VAL A 125 6.72 -0.57 6.38
CA VAL A 125 8.00 -0.27 7.01
C VAL A 125 7.77 -0.07 8.51
N GLU A 126 8.42 -0.89 9.33
CA GLU A 126 8.34 -0.77 10.78
C GLU A 126 8.98 0.53 11.28
N LEU A 127 8.45 1.06 12.38
CA LEU A 127 9.05 2.24 13.03
C LEU A 127 10.41 1.89 13.64
N LEU A 128 11.36 2.81 13.53
CA LEU A 128 12.69 2.66 14.09
C LEU A 128 12.66 2.72 15.61
N THR A 129 13.47 1.87 16.25
CA THR A 129 13.83 2.04 17.66
C THR A 129 14.97 3.05 17.79
N ARG A 130 15.14 3.63 18.97
CA ARG A 130 16.26 4.54 19.26
C ARG A 130 17.62 3.90 18.94
N GLU A 131 17.79 2.61 19.24
CA GLU A 131 19.01 1.87 18.92
C GLU A 131 19.21 1.73 17.40
N GLY A 132 18.13 1.46 16.65
CA GLY A 132 18.16 1.38 15.19
C GLY A 132 18.51 2.72 14.53
N GLU A 133 17.99 3.83 15.06
CA GLU A 133 18.37 5.18 14.61
C GLU A 133 19.88 5.44 14.80
N ILE A 134 20.44 5.05 15.95
CA ILE A 134 21.87 5.21 16.24
C ILE A 134 22.73 4.35 15.31
N GLU A 135 22.31 3.12 15.02
CA GLU A 135 23.03 2.25 14.09
C GLU A 135 23.06 2.82 12.67
N ILE A 136 21.91 3.30 12.18
CA ILE A 136 21.81 3.95 10.88
C ILE A 136 22.71 5.19 10.83
N ALA A 137 22.71 6.03 11.87
CA ALA A 137 23.57 7.20 11.94
C ALA A 137 25.06 6.83 11.84
N LYS A 138 25.51 5.83 12.62
CA LYS A 138 26.91 5.35 12.55
C LYS A 138 27.27 4.81 11.17
N ARG A 139 26.35 4.09 10.53
CA ARG A 139 26.58 3.54 9.19
C ARG A 139 26.69 4.64 8.14
N ILE A 140 25.91 5.73 8.28
CA ILE A 140 26.02 6.91 7.42
C ILE A 140 27.36 7.61 7.62
N GLU A 141 27.79 7.83 8.87
CA GLU A 141 29.10 8.43 9.18
C GLU A 141 30.27 7.59 8.64
N GLU A 142 30.19 6.27 8.78
CA GLU A 142 31.20 5.37 8.24
C GLU A 142 31.24 5.44 6.71
N GLY A 143 30.07 5.42 6.06
CA GLY A 143 29.94 5.59 4.61
C GLY A 143 30.55 6.90 4.10
N LEU A 144 30.31 8.00 4.81
CA LEU A 144 30.91 9.30 4.51
C LEU A 144 32.44 9.24 4.61
N LYS A 145 32.97 8.63 5.68
CA LYS A 145 34.41 8.45 5.87
C LYS A 145 35.05 7.64 4.75
N HIS A 146 34.43 6.54 4.33
CA HIS A 146 34.90 5.71 3.21
C HIS A 146 34.90 6.50 1.90
N MET A 147 33.86 7.29 1.65
CA MET A 147 33.78 8.14 0.47
C MET A 147 34.89 9.20 0.45
N VAL A 148 35.13 9.88 1.57
CA VAL A 148 36.23 10.87 1.70
C VAL A 148 37.59 10.21 1.44
N LEU A 149 37.84 9.03 1.99
CA LEU A 149 39.08 8.28 1.76
C LEU A 149 39.26 7.87 0.29
N ALA A 150 38.18 7.47 -0.38
CA ALA A 150 38.23 7.12 -1.79
C ALA A 150 38.53 8.35 -2.67
N ILE A 151 37.90 9.49 -2.38
CA ILE A 151 38.12 10.76 -3.08
C ILE A 151 39.55 11.25 -2.86
N SER A 152 40.06 11.16 -1.62
CA SER A 152 41.42 11.58 -1.30
C SER A 152 42.51 10.67 -1.90
N ALA A 153 42.17 9.44 -2.31
CA ALA A 153 43.08 8.57 -3.04
C ALA A 153 43.19 8.91 -4.55
N CYS A 154 42.33 9.79 -5.08
CA CYS A 154 42.34 10.18 -6.49
C CYS A 154 43.40 11.26 -6.75
N PRO A 155 44.45 10.98 -7.56
CA PRO A 155 45.51 11.96 -7.83
C PRO A 155 45.02 13.22 -8.52
N THR A 156 44.04 13.10 -9.43
CA THR A 156 43.45 14.24 -10.13
C THR A 156 42.73 15.18 -9.17
N THR A 157 41.98 14.64 -8.20
CA THR A 157 41.31 15.45 -7.18
C THR A 157 42.31 16.20 -6.32
N ILE A 158 43.39 15.53 -5.88
CA ILE A 158 44.45 16.19 -5.11
C ILE A 158 45.10 17.31 -5.92
N ALA A 159 45.40 17.07 -7.20
CA ALA A 159 46.01 18.08 -8.07
C ALA A 159 45.13 19.33 -8.21
N GLU A 160 43.81 19.15 -8.38
CA GLU A 160 42.87 20.27 -8.44
C GLU A 160 42.78 21.02 -7.11
N ILE A 161 42.75 20.32 -5.97
CA ILE A 161 42.75 20.95 -4.64
C ILE A 161 44.02 21.79 -4.44
N LEU A 162 45.19 21.28 -4.83
CA LEU A 162 46.45 22.02 -4.76
C LEU A 162 46.43 23.26 -5.68
N ALA A 163 45.90 23.14 -6.90
CA ALA A 163 45.77 24.27 -7.81
C ALA A 163 44.83 25.35 -7.27
N MET A 164 43.77 24.97 -6.53
CA MET A 164 42.92 25.93 -5.84
C MET A 164 43.62 26.56 -4.63
N ALA A 165 44.43 25.80 -3.89
CA ALA A 165 45.24 26.34 -2.80
C ALA A 165 46.27 27.37 -3.32
N ASP A 166 46.92 27.11 -4.46
CA ASP A 166 47.84 28.06 -5.09
C ASP A 166 47.15 29.39 -5.46
N LYS A 167 45.87 29.35 -5.89
CA LYS A 167 45.07 30.54 -6.17
C LYS A 167 44.77 31.34 -4.91
N VAL A 168 44.55 30.66 -3.79
CA VAL A 168 44.38 31.32 -2.49
C VAL A 168 45.67 32.00 -2.06
N ASP A 169 46.82 31.33 -2.21
CA ASP A 169 48.14 31.90 -1.90
C ASP A 169 48.49 33.12 -2.76
N CYS A 170 48.01 33.14 -4.01
CA CYS A 170 48.15 34.27 -4.93
C CYS A 170 47.09 35.38 -4.73
N GLU A 171 46.27 35.30 -3.67
CA GLU A 171 45.16 36.23 -3.36
C GLU A 171 44.08 36.32 -4.46
N GLU A 172 43.98 35.32 -5.35
CA GLU A 172 42.97 35.25 -6.41
C GLU A 172 41.65 34.61 -5.95
N MET A 173 41.66 33.93 -4.80
CA MET A 173 40.52 33.24 -4.19
C MET A 173 40.55 33.40 -2.68
N ARG A 174 39.38 33.52 -2.03
CA ARG A 174 39.30 33.55 -0.56
C ARG A 174 39.32 32.13 0.02
N ILE A 175 39.94 31.97 1.19
CA ILE A 175 39.97 30.68 1.91
C ILE A 175 38.55 30.13 2.14
N ASP A 176 37.62 30.99 2.55
CA ASP A 176 36.22 30.64 2.81
C ASP A 176 35.47 30.11 1.57
N GLU A 177 35.98 30.38 0.36
CA GLU A 177 35.41 29.85 -0.89
C GLU A 177 35.93 28.43 -1.21
N LEU A 178 37.08 28.05 -0.64
CA LEU A 178 37.72 26.75 -0.86
C LEU A 178 37.39 25.75 0.25
N ILE A 179 37.37 26.19 1.51
CA ILE A 179 37.14 25.34 2.69
C ILE A 179 36.12 26.03 3.60
N ASP A 180 35.05 25.30 3.92
CA ASP A 180 34.11 25.68 4.97
C ASP A 180 34.47 24.96 6.28
N GLY A 181 34.49 25.69 7.39
CA GLY A 181 34.77 25.14 8.73
C GLY A 181 36.16 24.49 8.88
N LEU A 182 37.20 25.29 9.12
CA LEU A 182 38.50 24.77 9.53
C LEU A 182 38.42 24.22 10.97
N ILE A 183 38.41 22.89 11.07
CA ILE A 183 38.51 22.18 12.35
C ILE A 183 39.96 22.30 12.83
N GLY A 184 40.19 23.14 13.85
CA GLY A 184 41.49 23.27 14.50
C GLY A 184 41.93 21.97 15.19
N PRO A 185 43.24 21.80 15.47
CA PRO A 185 43.74 20.60 16.14
C PRO A 185 43.19 20.40 17.57
N ASP A 186 42.66 21.46 18.19
CA ASP A 186 42.00 21.45 19.51
C ASP A 186 40.46 21.38 19.43
N ALA A 187 39.90 21.26 18.23
CA ALA A 187 38.46 21.20 18.04
C ALA A 187 37.89 19.90 18.63
N SER A 188 36.90 20.07 19.49
CA SER A 188 36.19 18.97 20.12
C SER A 188 35.25 18.31 19.11
N ALA A 189 34.83 17.07 19.36
CA ALA A 189 33.81 16.41 18.52
C ALA A 189 32.47 17.17 18.49
N GLU A 190 32.27 18.17 19.37
CA GLU A 190 31.10 19.05 19.39
C GLU A 190 31.18 20.14 18.31
N ASP A 191 32.38 20.52 17.85
CA ASP A 191 32.60 21.56 16.84
C ASP A 191 32.39 21.07 15.40
N ILE A 192 32.15 19.76 15.21
CA ILE A 192 31.95 19.10 13.92
C ILE A 192 30.48 19.16 13.46
N LYS A 193 29.55 19.55 14.34
CA LYS A 193 28.13 19.72 13.99
C LYS A 193 27.87 21.14 13.52
N ALA A 194 28.06 21.37 12.22
CA ALA A 194 27.39 22.44 11.49
C ALA A 194 26.04 21.94 10.95
#